data_AF-G3VSP4-F1
#
_entry.id   AF-G3VSP4-F1
#
_cell.length_a   1.000
_cell.length_b   1.000
_cell.length_c   1.000
_cell.angle_alpha   90.00
_cell.angle_beta   90.00
_cell.angle_gamma   90.00
#
_symmetry.space_group_name_H-M   'P 1'
#
loop_
_entity.id
_entity.type
_entity.pdbx_description
1 polymer ?
#
loop_
_entity_poly.entity_id
_entity_poly.type
_entity_poly.pdbx_seq_one_letter_code
_entity_poly.pdbx_strand_id
1 'polypeptide(L)'
;MLGTSIGLYLVPFCKKAILLVVMMAVFGISTGILDTGGNVLILNLWTGEAAPHIQALHFTFALGAFLAPLLAKLALGSTVLSDHHGIAGAANYSELLQPPAADLDAIFGIPANESLLWTYAVIGTYILIMFFFFVVLFFQKIPIQEKTKAATERSRTAKYQYVLIGLLFIFFFFYVGAEVTYGSYVFSFATLHAGMSESQAAGLNSAFWGSFAACRGMAIIFASCLQPGTMIVLSNVGSLLSSLVLVIFDKNHICLWGATVIYGASMATTFPSGISWIEQYMTIKGKYAAMFVIGAALGEMVIPVVVGSLQGKYPHLPGVLYVSLGSSIATGVLFPIMYKLATVSLDSKIQESRKSEDQKALLAPSGCNDDDEDDYREEDAEEEWNKVDFEMIEMNSTVRNSVIETSRKILSKSRTELSKQLLSNDIPFSSSLVVPGNSTVKPLSLDREKID
;
A
#
# COMPACT_ATOMS: atom_id res chain seq x y z
N MET A 1 -17.44 2.36 -8.87
CA MET A 1 -17.20 1.27 -9.84
C MET A 1 -18.19 1.26 -11.00
N LEU A 2 -19.51 1.29 -10.77
CA LEU A 2 -20.50 1.34 -11.86
C LEU A 2 -20.29 2.54 -12.80
N GLY A 3 -20.13 3.75 -12.26
CA GLY A 3 -19.85 4.95 -13.05
C GLY A 3 -18.55 4.85 -13.87
N THR A 4 -17.49 4.26 -13.30
CA THR A 4 -16.22 3.96 -14.00
C THR A 4 -16.45 3.04 -15.20
N SER A 5 -17.21 1.95 -15.02
CA SER A 5 -17.50 0.99 -16.08
C SER A 5 -18.34 1.61 -17.21
N ILE A 6 -19.39 2.37 -16.87
CA ILE A 6 -20.19 3.12 -17.86
C ILE A 6 -19.28 4.10 -18.63
N GLY A 7 -18.43 4.85 -17.93
CA GLY A 7 -17.48 5.77 -18.56
C GLY A 7 -16.57 5.06 -19.57
N LEU A 8 -15.98 3.92 -19.20
CA LEU A 8 -15.10 3.15 -20.09
C LEU A 8 -15.81 2.64 -21.34
N TYR A 9 -17.08 2.24 -21.26
CA TYR A 9 -17.85 1.86 -22.45
C TYR A 9 -18.16 3.07 -23.35
N LEU A 10 -18.31 4.26 -22.80
CA LEU A 10 -18.68 5.46 -23.56
C LEU A 10 -17.47 6.22 -24.15
N VAL A 11 -16.29 6.12 -23.54
CA VAL A 11 -15.06 6.83 -23.97
C VAL A 11 -14.74 6.62 -25.46
N PRO A 12 -14.76 5.39 -26.02
CA PRO A 12 -14.45 5.16 -27.43
C PRO A 12 -15.37 5.88 -28.43
N PHE A 13 -16.58 6.23 -27.99
CA PHE A 13 -17.60 6.89 -28.81
C PHE A 13 -17.52 8.42 -28.73
N CYS A 14 -16.78 8.98 -27.77
CA CYS A 14 -16.72 10.42 -27.56
C CYS A 14 -15.93 11.13 -28.68
N LYS A 15 -16.59 12.00 -29.47
CA LYS A 15 -15.95 12.78 -30.54
C LYS A 15 -15.66 14.24 -30.15
N LYS A 16 -16.33 14.77 -29.13
CA LYS A 16 -16.09 16.13 -28.61
C LYS A 16 -15.22 16.08 -27.34
N ALA A 17 -14.19 16.92 -27.27
CA ALA A 17 -13.28 16.99 -26.12
C ALA A 17 -14.00 17.29 -24.80
N ILE A 18 -15.03 18.15 -24.82
CA ILE A 18 -15.84 18.48 -23.64
C ILE A 18 -16.53 17.23 -23.08
N LEU A 19 -17.07 16.38 -23.95
CA LEU A 19 -17.72 15.15 -23.54
C LEU A 19 -16.72 14.19 -22.90
N LEU A 20 -15.52 14.05 -23.48
CA LEU A 20 -14.46 13.24 -22.91
C LEU A 20 -14.05 13.74 -21.51
N VAL A 21 -13.94 15.06 -21.33
CA VAL A 21 -13.65 15.68 -20.02
C VAL A 21 -14.72 15.32 -18.99
N VAL A 22 -16.01 15.42 -19.36
CA VAL A 22 -17.12 15.04 -18.47
C VAL A 22 -17.05 13.56 -18.10
N MET A 23 -16.77 12.68 -19.06
CA MET A 23 -16.64 11.24 -18.79
C MET A 23 -15.46 10.93 -17.87
N MET A 24 -14.31 11.58 -18.09
CA MET A 24 -13.13 11.43 -17.22
C MET A 24 -13.38 11.99 -15.82
N ALA A 25 -14.19 13.04 -15.67
CA ALA A 25 -14.59 13.55 -14.36
C ALA A 25 -15.47 12.55 -13.60
N VAL A 26 -16.45 11.93 -14.26
CA VAL A 26 -17.29 10.86 -13.66
C VAL A 26 -16.44 9.66 -13.24
N PHE A 27 -15.49 9.27 -14.10
CA PHE A 27 -14.51 8.24 -13.79
C PHE A 27 -13.73 8.60 -12.52
N GLY A 28 -13.18 9.81 -12.45
CA GLY A 28 -12.41 10.30 -11.30
C GLY A 28 -13.20 10.31 -10.00
N ILE A 29 -14.46 10.78 -10.02
CA ILE A 29 -15.35 10.75 -8.84
C ILE A 29 -15.56 9.31 -8.34
N SER A 30 -15.86 8.39 -9.26
CA SER A 30 -16.11 6.99 -8.93
C SER A 30 -14.86 6.28 -8.38
N THR A 31 -13.69 6.58 -8.91
CA THR A 31 -12.40 6.06 -8.41
C THR A 31 -12.05 6.66 -7.04
N GLY A 32 -12.24 7.96 -6.83
CA GLY A 32 -11.98 8.60 -5.54
C GLY A 32 -12.85 8.07 -4.40
N ILE A 33 -14.12 7.71 -4.69
CA ILE A 33 -14.98 7.01 -3.73
C ILE A 33 -14.42 5.63 -3.38
N LEU A 34 -13.94 4.88 -4.37
CA LEU A 34 -13.36 3.55 -4.16
C LEU A 34 -12.08 3.62 -3.34
N ASP A 35 -11.19 4.57 -3.63
CA ASP A 35 -9.91 4.72 -2.91
C ASP A 35 -10.14 5.11 -1.45
N THR A 36 -11.01 6.10 -1.21
CA THR A 36 -11.32 6.53 0.16
C THR A 36 -12.09 5.45 0.92
N GLY A 37 -13.15 4.93 0.30
CA GLY A 37 -14.04 3.94 0.91
C GLY A 37 -13.35 2.59 1.16
N GLY A 38 -12.54 2.13 0.22
CA GLY A 38 -11.79 0.87 0.31
C GLY A 38 -10.78 0.90 1.45
N ASN A 39 -9.97 1.97 1.54
CA ASN A 39 -9.03 2.14 2.65
C ASN A 39 -9.73 2.16 4.01
N VAL A 40 -10.79 2.95 4.16
CA VAL A 40 -11.57 3.05 5.41
C VAL A 40 -12.24 1.72 5.75
N LEU A 41 -12.73 0.96 4.75
CA LEU A 41 -13.36 -0.33 4.96
C LEU A 41 -12.36 -1.35 5.54
N ILE A 42 -11.14 -1.42 5.02
CA ILE A 42 -10.10 -2.31 5.57
C ILE A 42 -9.76 -1.95 7.02
N LEU A 43 -9.59 -0.66 7.33
CA LEU A 43 -9.31 -0.20 8.70
C LEU A 43 -10.42 -0.60 9.68
N ASN A 44 -11.68 -0.48 9.26
CA ASN A 44 -12.84 -0.85 10.08
C ASN A 44 -13.02 -2.36 10.20
N LEU A 45 -12.61 -3.15 9.19
CA LEU A 45 -12.77 -4.60 9.19
C LEU A 45 -11.69 -5.29 10.02
N TRP A 46 -10.46 -4.76 10.04
CA TRP A 46 -9.32 -5.30 10.80
C TRP A 46 -8.81 -4.32 11.86
N THR A 47 -9.71 -3.75 12.66
CA THR A 47 -9.32 -2.79 13.71
C THR A 47 -8.28 -3.39 14.66
N GLY A 48 -7.12 -2.73 14.79
CA GLY A 48 -6.01 -3.18 15.63
C GLY A 48 -4.92 -3.98 14.90
N GLU A 49 -5.23 -4.59 13.75
CA GLU A 49 -4.29 -5.35 12.92
C GLU A 49 -4.38 -4.97 11.43
N ALA A 50 -4.84 -3.75 11.11
CA ALA A 50 -5.12 -3.35 9.73
C ALA A 50 -3.87 -3.17 8.88
N ALA A 51 -2.68 -2.97 9.46
CA ALA A 51 -1.48 -2.58 8.73
C ALA A 51 -1.06 -3.59 7.63
N PRO A 52 -0.96 -4.91 7.90
CA PRO A 52 -0.66 -5.89 6.85
C PRO A 52 -1.76 -5.96 5.76
N HIS A 53 -3.02 -5.77 6.14
CA HIS A 53 -4.16 -5.80 5.20
C HIS A 53 -4.21 -4.57 4.27
N ILE A 54 -3.89 -3.38 4.80
CA ILE A 54 -3.74 -2.16 3.99
C ILE A 54 -2.57 -2.30 3.01
N GLN A 55 -1.44 -2.90 3.44
CA GLN A 55 -0.33 -3.20 2.53
C GLN A 55 -0.74 -4.20 1.44
N ALA A 56 -1.50 -5.25 1.78
CA ALA A 56 -2.00 -6.22 0.80
C ALA A 56 -2.94 -5.56 -0.24
N LEU A 57 -3.82 -4.66 0.19
CA LEU A 57 -4.67 -3.87 -0.72
C LEU A 57 -3.82 -3.05 -1.70
N HIS A 58 -2.81 -2.34 -1.21
CA HIS A 58 -1.96 -1.53 -2.08
C HIS A 58 -0.98 -2.35 -2.92
N PHE A 59 -0.65 -3.57 -2.50
CA PHE A 59 0.14 -4.51 -3.31
C PHE A 59 -0.63 -4.94 -4.54
N THR A 60 -1.93 -5.26 -4.44
CA THR A 60 -2.73 -5.61 -5.63
C THR A 60 -2.84 -4.43 -6.60
N PHE A 61 -2.90 -3.18 -6.10
CA PHE A 61 -2.77 -1.99 -6.92
C PHE A 61 -1.43 -1.94 -7.68
N ALA A 62 -0.31 -2.12 -6.96
CA ALA A 62 1.02 -2.07 -7.57
C ALA A 62 1.24 -3.20 -8.60
N LEU A 63 0.71 -4.39 -8.31
CA LEU A 63 0.71 -5.53 -9.22
C LEU A 63 -0.08 -5.20 -10.50
N GLY A 64 -1.24 -4.56 -10.37
CA GLY A 64 -2.03 -4.07 -11.49
C GLY A 64 -1.26 -3.05 -12.34
N ALA A 65 -0.62 -2.06 -11.71
CA ALA A 65 0.19 -1.04 -12.40
C ALA A 65 1.38 -1.64 -13.16
N PHE A 66 1.99 -2.70 -12.62
CA PHE A 66 3.07 -3.43 -13.29
C PHE A 66 2.55 -4.31 -14.45
N LEU A 67 1.44 -5.03 -14.27
CA LEU A 67 0.89 -5.95 -15.27
C LEU A 67 0.18 -5.23 -16.43
N ALA A 68 -0.45 -4.08 -16.18
CA ALA A 68 -1.28 -3.40 -17.17
C ALA A 68 -0.50 -3.02 -18.45
N PRO A 69 0.71 -2.41 -18.40
CA PRO A 69 1.49 -2.14 -19.60
C PRO A 69 1.91 -3.41 -20.37
N LEU A 70 2.18 -4.51 -19.66
CA LEU A 70 2.55 -5.79 -20.28
C LEU A 70 1.38 -6.40 -21.04
N LEU A 71 0.19 -6.42 -20.42
CA LEU A 71 -1.04 -6.90 -21.03
C LEU A 71 -1.46 -6.02 -22.21
N ALA A 72 -1.37 -4.69 -22.06
CA ALA A 72 -1.64 -3.75 -23.15
C ALA A 72 -0.72 -3.98 -24.35
N LYS A 73 0.59 -4.19 -24.12
CA LYS A 73 1.54 -4.50 -25.18
C LYS A 73 1.22 -5.83 -25.87
N LEU A 74 0.81 -6.86 -25.14
CA LEU A 74 0.41 -8.14 -25.74
C LEU A 74 -0.86 -8.01 -26.60
N ALA A 75 -1.83 -7.23 -26.13
CA ALA A 75 -3.09 -7.00 -26.84
C ALA A 75 -2.91 -6.11 -28.10
N LEU A 76 -2.06 -5.08 -28.04
CA LEU A 76 -1.78 -4.17 -29.16
C LEU A 76 -0.70 -4.72 -30.12
N GLY A 77 0.26 -5.51 -29.62
CA GLY A 77 1.30 -6.09 -30.45
C GLY A 77 0.79 -7.17 -31.42
N SER A 78 -0.32 -7.82 -31.07
CA SER A 78 -1.00 -8.81 -31.92
C SER A 78 -1.81 -8.16 -33.06
N THR A 79 -2.26 -6.91 -32.90
CA THR A 79 -2.99 -6.18 -33.95
C THR A 79 -2.06 -5.54 -34.99
N VAL A 80 -0.90 -4.99 -34.60
CA VAL A 80 0.07 -4.41 -35.56
C VAL A 80 0.64 -5.45 -36.52
N LEU A 81 0.83 -6.69 -36.07
CA LEU A 81 1.28 -7.79 -36.94
C LEU A 81 0.21 -8.20 -37.97
N SER A 82 -1.07 -7.92 -37.68
CA SER A 82 -2.20 -8.23 -38.56
C SER A 82 -2.40 -7.16 -39.65
N ASP A 83 -2.07 -5.89 -39.38
CA ASP A 83 -2.17 -4.80 -40.38
C ASP A 83 -1.09 -4.87 -41.47
N HIS A 84 0.07 -5.47 -41.20
CA HIS A 84 1.12 -5.63 -42.21
C HIS A 84 0.80 -6.68 -43.30
N HIS A 85 -0.28 -7.45 -43.17
CA HIS A 85 -0.76 -8.39 -44.20
C HIS A 85 -2.00 -7.88 -44.99
N GLY A 86 -2.44 -6.64 -44.76
CA GLY A 86 -3.67 -6.08 -45.34
C GLY A 86 -3.50 -4.98 -46.40
N ILE A 87 -2.27 -4.66 -46.85
CA ILE A 87 -2.05 -3.60 -47.85
C ILE A 87 -2.17 -4.17 -49.27
N ALA A 88 -3.40 -4.43 -49.71
CA ALA A 88 -3.79 -4.46 -51.12
C ALA A 88 -5.32 -4.50 -51.24
N GLY A 89 -5.97 -3.33 -51.26
CA GLY A 89 -7.41 -3.24 -51.48
C GLY A 89 -7.88 -1.81 -51.57
N ALA A 90 -7.92 -1.27 -52.78
CA ALA A 90 -8.38 0.06 -53.11
C ALA A 90 -9.80 0.35 -52.58
N ALA A 91 -9.99 1.51 -51.96
CA ALA A 91 -11.30 2.12 -51.84
C ALA A 91 -11.19 3.59 -52.26
N ASN A 92 -11.70 3.85 -53.46
CA ASN A 92 -11.86 5.18 -54.05
C ASN A 92 -12.72 6.06 -53.12
N TYR A 93 -12.22 7.25 -52.82
CA TYR A 93 -13.01 8.32 -52.22
C TYR A 93 -13.97 8.88 -53.27
N SER A 94 -15.23 8.49 -53.21
CA SER A 94 -16.32 9.28 -53.79
C SER A 94 -16.90 10.16 -52.70
N GLU A 95 -16.53 11.44 -52.72
CA GLU A 95 -17.27 12.52 -52.06
C GLU A 95 -18.72 12.52 -52.58
N LEU A 96 -19.67 12.14 -51.73
CA LEU A 96 -21.08 12.42 -51.93
C LEU A 96 -21.67 12.94 -50.62
N LEU A 97 -22.01 14.23 -50.66
CA LEU A 97 -22.82 15.03 -49.74
C LEU A 97 -23.68 14.19 -48.77
N GLN A 98 -23.29 14.12 -47.50
CA GLN A 98 -24.19 13.69 -46.42
C GLN A 98 -24.93 14.91 -45.82
N PRO A 99 -26.26 14.79 -45.55
CA PRO A 99 -27.03 15.82 -44.87
C PRO A 99 -26.54 16.01 -43.42
N PRO A 100 -26.89 17.12 -42.73
CA PRO A 100 -26.35 17.39 -41.40
C PRO A 100 -26.80 16.29 -40.44
N ALA A 101 -25.85 15.42 -40.06
CA ALA A 101 -26.09 14.34 -39.13
C ALA A 101 -26.61 14.91 -37.80
N ALA A 102 -27.58 14.21 -37.22
CA ALA A 102 -28.21 14.59 -35.96
C ALA A 102 -27.14 14.93 -34.91
N ASP A 103 -27.38 15.95 -34.07
CA ASP A 103 -26.42 16.48 -33.09
C ASP A 103 -25.79 15.37 -32.19
N LEU A 104 -26.50 14.24 -32.03
CA LEU A 104 -26.01 13.06 -31.31
C LEU A 104 -24.89 12.30 -32.05
N ASP A 105 -24.92 12.18 -33.38
CA ASP A 105 -23.86 11.53 -34.18
C ASP A 105 -22.58 12.39 -34.25
N ALA A 106 -22.72 13.70 -34.08
CA ALA A 106 -21.61 14.64 -33.94
C ALA A 106 -20.98 14.62 -32.52
N ILE A 107 -21.72 14.13 -31.53
CA ILE A 107 -21.28 14.02 -30.12
C ILE A 107 -20.71 12.62 -29.85
N PHE A 108 -21.43 11.58 -30.29
CA PHE A 108 -21.08 10.18 -30.22
C PHE A 108 -20.95 9.60 -31.64
N GLY A 109 -19.79 9.06 -31.99
CA GLY A 109 -19.57 8.51 -33.33
C GLY A 109 -18.99 7.10 -33.28
N ILE A 110 -19.11 6.38 -34.39
CA ILE A 110 -18.51 5.06 -34.54
C ILE A 110 -16.99 5.16 -34.24
N PRO A 111 -16.45 4.31 -33.33
CA PRO A 111 -15.04 4.32 -32.99
C PRO A 111 -14.19 4.05 -34.24
N ALA A 112 -13.16 4.87 -34.47
CA ALA A 112 -12.29 4.70 -35.63
C ALA A 112 -11.24 3.58 -35.44
N ASN A 113 -11.07 3.11 -34.20
CA ASN A 113 -10.11 2.07 -33.85
C ASN A 113 -10.82 0.95 -33.05
N GLU A 114 -11.11 -0.14 -33.75
CA GLU A 114 -11.72 -1.36 -33.19
C GLU A 114 -10.89 -1.94 -32.04
N SER A 115 -9.55 -1.92 -32.14
CA SER A 115 -8.67 -2.43 -31.08
C SER A 115 -8.78 -1.61 -29.79
N LEU A 116 -8.90 -0.29 -29.93
CA LEU A 116 -9.12 0.61 -28.79
C LEU A 116 -10.50 0.35 -28.16
N LEU A 117 -11.55 0.23 -28.96
CA LEU A 117 -12.90 -0.09 -28.49
C LEU A 117 -12.91 -1.38 -27.65
N TRP A 118 -12.33 -2.46 -28.18
CA TRP A 118 -12.25 -3.74 -27.47
C TRP A 118 -11.42 -3.66 -26.18
N THR A 119 -10.33 -2.88 -26.19
CA THR A 119 -9.52 -2.66 -24.98
C THR A 119 -10.34 -2.01 -23.87
N TYR A 120 -11.04 -0.92 -24.18
CA TYR A 120 -11.93 -0.24 -23.22
C TYR A 120 -13.09 -1.14 -22.77
N ALA A 121 -13.68 -1.92 -23.68
CA ALA A 121 -14.77 -2.83 -23.38
C ALA A 121 -14.36 -3.96 -22.42
N VAL A 122 -13.17 -4.55 -22.60
CA VAL A 122 -12.63 -5.59 -21.71
C VAL A 122 -12.41 -5.04 -20.29
N ILE A 123 -11.78 -3.87 -20.18
CA ILE A 123 -11.53 -3.22 -18.88
C ILE A 123 -12.87 -2.83 -18.22
N GLY A 124 -13.80 -2.24 -18.98
CA GLY A 124 -15.12 -1.86 -18.49
C GLY A 124 -15.92 -3.06 -17.96
N THR A 125 -15.83 -4.20 -18.65
CA THR A 125 -16.49 -5.46 -18.26
C THR A 125 -15.89 -6.03 -16.98
N TYR A 126 -14.56 -6.05 -16.87
CA TYR A 126 -13.88 -6.49 -15.65
C TYR A 126 -14.32 -5.67 -14.43
N ILE A 127 -14.35 -4.33 -14.55
CA ILE A 127 -14.81 -3.45 -13.46
C ILE A 127 -16.29 -3.68 -13.14
N LEU A 128 -17.13 -3.98 -14.13
CA LEU A 128 -18.54 -4.29 -13.92
C LEU A 128 -18.72 -5.60 -13.14
N ILE A 129 -17.94 -6.63 -13.46
CA ILE A 129 -17.95 -7.90 -12.71
C ILE A 129 -17.54 -7.67 -11.26
N MET A 130 -16.49 -6.87 -11.02
CA MET A 130 -16.07 -6.52 -9.66
C MET A 130 -17.16 -5.73 -8.91
N PHE A 131 -17.88 -4.83 -9.59
CA PHE A 131 -19.03 -4.15 -9.01
C PHE A 131 -20.11 -5.14 -8.54
N PHE A 132 -20.49 -6.11 -9.37
CA PHE A 132 -21.46 -7.13 -8.96
C PHE A 132 -20.97 -7.97 -7.79
N PHE A 133 -19.68 -8.29 -7.73
CA PHE A 133 -19.08 -8.96 -6.58
C PHE A 133 -19.27 -8.16 -5.28
N PHE A 134 -18.99 -6.85 -5.29
CA PHE A 134 -19.24 -5.98 -4.15
C PHE A 134 -20.74 -5.87 -3.79
N VAL A 135 -21.63 -5.87 -4.76
CA VAL A 135 -23.09 -5.87 -4.53
C VAL A 135 -23.51 -7.17 -3.84
N VAL A 136 -23.01 -8.32 -4.28
CA VAL A 136 -23.27 -9.61 -3.63
C VAL A 136 -22.77 -9.59 -2.18
N LEU A 137 -21.54 -9.13 -1.94
CA LEU A 137 -20.99 -8.99 -0.59
C LEU A 137 -21.81 -8.04 0.30
N PHE A 138 -22.33 -6.95 -0.27
CA PHE A 138 -23.19 -6.00 0.45
C PHE A 138 -24.48 -6.67 0.93
N PHE A 139 -25.12 -7.48 0.08
CA PHE A 139 -26.34 -8.22 0.45
C PHE A 139 -26.07 -9.41 1.36
N GLN A 140 -24.86 -9.97 1.33
CA GLN A 140 -24.46 -11.11 2.18
C GLN A 140 -24.29 -10.75 3.67
N LYS A 141 -24.50 -9.48 4.09
CA LYS A 141 -24.37 -9.00 5.48
C LYS A 141 -23.22 -9.71 6.20
N ILE A 142 -21.98 -9.30 5.95
CA ILE A 142 -20.90 -9.62 6.89
C ILE A 142 -21.40 -9.14 8.25
N PRO A 143 -21.56 -10.02 9.26
CA PRO A 143 -21.95 -9.59 10.59
C PRO A 143 -20.79 -8.75 11.12
N ILE A 144 -20.86 -7.44 10.88
CA ILE A 144 -19.95 -6.47 11.46
C ILE A 144 -20.14 -6.65 12.97
N GLN A 145 -19.15 -7.25 13.60
CA GLN A 145 -19.12 -7.59 15.00
C GLN A 145 -19.41 -6.32 15.83
N GLU A 146 -20.68 -6.10 16.17
CA GLU A 146 -21.12 -5.06 17.11
C GLU A 146 -20.52 -5.28 18.51
N LYS A 147 -19.94 -6.46 18.77
CA LYS A 147 -19.35 -6.85 20.04
C LYS A 147 -18.08 -6.08 20.46
N THR A 148 -17.56 -5.15 19.65
CA THR A 148 -16.40 -4.33 20.05
C THR A 148 -16.62 -2.83 19.82
N LYS A 149 -17.88 -2.35 19.78
CA LYS A 149 -18.16 -0.90 19.68
C LYS A 149 -18.41 -0.21 21.02
N ALA A 150 -18.79 -0.94 22.08
CA ALA A 150 -19.11 -0.33 23.37
C ALA A 150 -17.90 -0.16 24.32
N ALA A 151 -16.83 -0.95 24.16
CA ALA A 151 -15.71 -0.96 25.14
C ALA A 151 -14.44 -0.19 24.70
N THR A 152 -14.32 0.24 23.43
CA THR A 152 -13.10 0.88 22.92
C THR A 152 -13.34 2.18 22.14
N GLU A 153 -14.55 2.77 22.20
CA GLU A 153 -14.75 4.18 21.87
C GLU A 153 -14.18 5.11 22.96
N ARG A 154 -12.97 4.84 23.46
CA ARG A 154 -12.19 5.90 24.10
C ARG A 154 -11.66 6.77 22.98
N SER A 155 -12.53 7.65 22.46
CA SER A 155 -12.28 8.62 21.40
C SER A 155 -10.83 9.11 21.46
N ARG A 156 -9.95 8.49 20.67
CA ARG A 156 -8.54 8.87 20.54
C ARG A 156 -8.47 10.12 19.67
N THR A 157 -9.10 11.19 20.13
CA THR A 157 -9.01 12.52 19.52
C THR A 157 -7.67 13.10 19.96
N ALA A 158 -6.76 13.30 19.01
CA ALA A 158 -5.51 14.01 19.26
C ALA A 158 -5.81 15.51 19.39
N LYS A 159 -5.16 16.21 20.33
CA LYS A 159 -5.31 17.66 20.55
C LYS A 159 -4.98 18.48 19.29
N TYR A 160 -4.12 17.93 18.42
CA TYR A 160 -3.71 18.52 17.14
C TYR A 160 -4.23 17.74 15.92
N GLN A 161 -5.35 17.04 16.03
CA GLN A 161 -5.87 16.16 14.99
C GLN A 161 -6.02 16.85 13.62
N TYR A 162 -6.59 18.05 13.57
CA TYR A 162 -6.76 18.79 12.31
C TYR A 162 -5.44 19.24 11.69
N VAL A 163 -4.48 19.65 12.51
CA VAL A 163 -3.14 20.04 12.04
C VAL A 163 -2.41 18.84 11.47
N LEU A 164 -2.50 17.68 12.15
CA LEU A 164 -1.87 16.46 11.68
C LEU A 164 -2.46 15.97 10.36
N ILE A 165 -3.79 16.03 10.20
CA ILE A 165 -4.46 15.72 8.92
C ILE A 165 -4.02 16.70 7.82
N GLY A 166 -3.91 18.01 8.13
CA GLY A 166 -3.41 19.01 7.19
C GLY A 166 -1.96 18.77 6.77
N LEU A 167 -1.10 18.34 7.69
CA LEU A 167 0.28 17.96 7.36
C LEU A 167 0.34 16.69 6.52
N LEU A 168 -0.50 15.68 6.81
CA LEU A 168 -0.63 14.47 5.99
C LEU A 168 -1.11 14.79 4.57
N PHE A 169 -2.04 15.73 4.42
CA PHE A 169 -2.46 16.24 3.11
C PHE A 169 -1.25 16.75 2.31
N ILE A 170 -0.43 17.61 2.91
CA ILE A 170 0.73 18.20 2.24
C ILE A 170 1.79 17.12 1.97
N PHE A 171 1.98 16.20 2.90
CA PHE A 171 2.89 15.08 2.76
C PHE A 171 2.52 14.20 1.56
N PHE A 172 1.25 13.78 1.46
CA PHE A 172 0.80 12.97 0.33
C PHE A 172 0.70 13.74 -0.98
N PHE A 173 0.46 15.05 -0.95
CA PHE A 173 0.56 15.91 -2.12
C PHE A 173 1.95 15.81 -2.77
N PHE A 174 3.02 16.01 -1.99
CA PHE A 174 4.38 15.92 -2.53
C PHE A 174 4.78 14.49 -2.90
N TYR A 175 4.43 13.52 -2.06
CA TYR A 175 4.75 12.11 -2.26
C TYR A 175 4.08 11.56 -3.55
N VAL A 176 2.75 11.62 -3.65
CA VAL A 176 2.02 11.06 -4.80
C VAL A 176 2.32 11.85 -6.07
N GLY A 177 2.43 13.18 -5.97
CA GLY A 177 2.80 13.98 -7.12
C GLY A 177 4.19 13.63 -7.67
N ALA A 178 5.17 13.33 -6.82
CA ALA A 178 6.48 12.86 -7.26
C ALA A 178 6.45 11.44 -7.84
N GLU A 179 5.70 10.52 -7.21
CA GLU A 179 5.50 9.15 -7.70
C GLU A 179 4.97 9.17 -9.15
N VAL A 180 3.86 9.88 -9.37
CA VAL A 180 3.20 9.95 -10.69
C VAL A 180 4.04 10.72 -11.70
N THR A 181 4.64 11.85 -11.30
CA THR A 181 5.51 12.64 -12.19
C THR A 181 6.69 11.80 -12.68
N TYR A 182 7.37 11.10 -11.77
CA TYR A 182 8.49 10.25 -12.14
C TYR A 182 8.03 9.11 -13.05
N GLY A 183 7.00 8.36 -12.67
CA GLY A 183 6.48 7.24 -13.47
C GLY A 183 5.94 7.65 -14.85
N SER A 184 5.46 8.88 -15.01
CA SER A 184 4.94 9.37 -16.29
C SER A 184 6.04 9.89 -17.22
N TYR A 185 7.07 10.55 -16.67
CA TYR A 185 8.07 11.27 -17.46
C TYR A 185 9.46 10.63 -17.49
N VAL A 186 9.75 9.60 -16.68
CA VAL A 186 11.07 8.95 -16.67
C VAL A 186 11.47 8.41 -18.04
N PHE A 187 10.52 7.88 -18.82
CA PHE A 187 10.77 7.44 -20.20
C PHE A 187 11.24 8.60 -21.08
N SER A 188 10.48 9.69 -21.10
CA SER A 188 10.80 10.88 -21.91
C SER A 188 12.10 11.53 -21.45
N PHE A 189 12.36 11.56 -20.15
CA PHE A 189 13.64 12.02 -19.61
C PHE A 189 14.81 11.15 -20.10
N ALA A 190 14.67 9.83 -20.05
CA ALA A 190 15.73 8.91 -20.46
C ALA A 190 16.06 9.02 -21.95
N THR A 191 15.06 9.19 -22.82
CA THR A 191 15.29 9.35 -24.26
C THR A 191 15.81 10.73 -24.63
N LEU A 192 15.18 11.80 -24.12
CA LEU A 192 15.48 13.17 -24.54
C LEU A 192 16.69 13.78 -23.83
N HIS A 193 16.95 13.39 -22.58
CA HIS A 193 17.99 14.00 -21.75
C HIS A 193 19.20 13.09 -21.51
N ALA A 194 18.95 11.83 -21.14
CA ALA A 194 20.02 10.86 -20.88
C ALA A 194 20.57 10.18 -22.15
N GLY A 195 19.93 10.39 -23.31
CA GLY A 195 20.36 9.82 -24.60
C GLY A 195 20.26 8.29 -24.66
N MET A 196 19.35 7.69 -23.89
CA MET A 196 19.10 6.24 -23.89
C MET A 196 18.23 5.85 -25.09
N SER A 197 18.38 4.61 -25.58
CA SER A 197 17.46 4.08 -26.60
C SER A 197 16.05 3.94 -26.03
N GLU A 198 15.02 3.93 -26.89
CA GLU A 198 13.63 3.71 -26.45
C GLU A 198 13.46 2.41 -25.66
N SER A 199 14.18 1.35 -26.04
CA SER A 199 14.17 0.07 -25.32
C SER A 199 14.77 0.19 -23.92
N GLN A 200 15.87 0.92 -23.76
CA GLN A 200 16.51 1.17 -22.47
C GLN A 200 15.65 2.07 -21.58
N ALA A 201 15.05 3.12 -22.15
CA ALA A 201 14.13 4.03 -21.45
C ALA A 201 12.86 3.31 -20.99
N ALA A 202 12.27 2.46 -21.83
CA ALA A 202 11.14 1.61 -21.45
C ALA A 202 11.53 0.66 -20.32
N GLY A 203 12.71 0.04 -20.40
CA GLY A 203 13.25 -0.80 -19.35
C GLY A 203 13.43 -0.05 -18.02
N LEU A 204 13.90 1.20 -18.06
CA LEU A 204 14.06 2.04 -16.87
C LEU A 204 12.70 2.34 -16.20
N ASN A 205 11.69 2.67 -16.99
CA ASN A 205 10.33 2.84 -16.50
C ASN A 205 9.75 1.54 -15.89
N SER A 206 9.98 0.40 -16.55
CA SER A 206 9.58 -0.90 -16.03
C SER A 206 10.32 -1.26 -14.73
N ALA A 207 11.59 -0.87 -14.58
CA ALA A 207 12.35 -1.10 -13.35
C ALA A 207 11.81 -0.27 -12.18
N PHE A 208 11.37 0.97 -12.42
CA PHE A 208 10.69 1.79 -11.42
C PHE A 208 9.43 1.08 -10.89
N TRP A 209 8.48 0.77 -11.77
CA TRP A 209 7.22 0.12 -11.36
C TRP A 209 7.41 -1.31 -10.85
N GLY A 210 8.35 -2.06 -11.43
CA GLY A 210 8.66 -3.42 -11.02
C GLY A 210 9.28 -3.47 -9.62
N SER A 211 10.25 -2.61 -9.33
CA SER A 211 10.84 -2.51 -7.98
C SER A 211 9.83 -2.02 -6.95
N PHE A 212 8.97 -1.05 -7.32
CA PHE A 212 7.87 -0.58 -6.50
C PHE A 212 6.90 -1.72 -6.13
N ALA A 213 6.45 -2.50 -7.11
CA ALA A 213 5.56 -3.64 -6.89
C ALA A 213 6.20 -4.76 -6.07
N ALA A 214 7.44 -5.13 -6.39
CA ALA A 214 8.19 -6.16 -5.66
C ALA A 214 8.43 -5.77 -4.20
N CYS A 215 8.85 -4.53 -3.94
CA CYS A 215 9.05 -4.02 -2.59
C CYS A 215 7.73 -3.98 -1.80
N ARG A 216 6.63 -3.59 -2.43
CA ARG A 216 5.31 -3.60 -1.79
C ARG A 216 4.83 -5.02 -1.43
N GLY A 217 5.16 -6.02 -2.24
CA GLY A 217 4.91 -7.43 -1.90
C GLY A 217 5.70 -7.89 -0.66
N MET A 218 6.99 -7.55 -0.61
CA MET A 218 7.82 -7.81 0.58
C MET A 218 7.34 -7.03 1.82
N ALA A 219 6.78 -5.83 1.61
CA ALA A 219 6.27 -4.98 2.67
C ALA A 219 5.09 -5.60 3.45
N ILE A 220 4.36 -6.57 2.87
CA ILE A 220 3.31 -7.30 3.58
C ILE A 220 3.92 -8.08 4.77
N ILE A 221 5.06 -8.74 4.55
CA ILE A 221 5.78 -9.47 5.60
C ILE A 221 6.40 -8.48 6.59
N PHE A 222 7.01 -7.40 6.07
CA PHE A 222 7.62 -6.39 6.94
C PHE A 222 6.61 -5.62 7.77
N ALA A 223 5.37 -5.43 7.32
CA ALA A 223 4.33 -4.77 8.10
C ALA A 223 3.90 -5.59 9.33
N SER A 224 4.15 -6.90 9.33
CA SER A 224 3.97 -7.75 10.52
C SER A 224 5.14 -7.65 11.50
N CYS A 225 6.32 -7.20 11.07
CA CYS A 225 7.54 -7.18 11.88
C CYS A 225 7.98 -5.76 12.29
N LEU A 226 7.65 -4.75 11.49
CA LEU A 226 8.11 -3.38 11.63
C LEU A 226 6.94 -2.44 11.93
N GLN A 227 7.19 -1.43 12.76
CA GLN A 227 6.22 -0.36 12.97
C GLN A 227 6.07 0.48 11.69
N PRO A 228 4.86 0.94 11.33
CA PRO A 228 4.61 1.80 10.17
C PRO A 228 5.51 3.04 10.11
N GLY A 229 5.79 3.65 11.28
CA GLY A 229 6.69 4.81 11.36
C GLY A 229 8.12 4.50 10.88
N THR A 230 8.67 3.35 11.25
CA THR A 230 10.01 2.91 10.80
C THR A 230 10.04 2.69 9.29
N MET A 231 8.98 2.10 8.73
CA MET A 231 8.87 1.90 7.28
C MET A 231 8.91 3.24 6.54
N ILE A 232 8.18 4.26 7.01
CA ILE A 232 8.19 5.59 6.39
C ILE A 232 9.57 6.24 6.48
N VAL A 233 10.28 6.11 7.61
CA VAL A 233 11.65 6.65 7.74
C VAL A 233 12.60 5.99 6.74
N LEU A 234 12.61 4.66 6.67
CA LEU A 234 13.45 3.92 5.73
C LEU A 234 13.15 4.32 4.28
N SER A 235 11.87 4.44 3.93
CA SER A 235 11.38 4.87 2.62
C SER A 235 11.79 6.31 2.29
N ASN A 236 11.69 7.24 3.24
CA ASN A 236 12.12 8.62 3.02
C ASN A 236 13.64 8.75 2.85
N VAL A 237 14.43 8.01 3.64
CA VAL A 237 15.90 7.98 3.49
C VAL A 237 16.28 7.40 2.13
N GLY A 238 15.67 6.29 1.73
CA GLY A 238 15.89 5.68 0.42
C GLY A 238 15.52 6.62 -0.73
N SER A 239 14.39 7.32 -0.62
CA SER A 239 13.91 8.27 -1.64
C SER A 239 14.82 9.49 -1.75
N LEU A 240 15.29 10.03 -0.61
CA LEU A 240 16.22 11.16 -0.59
C LEU A 240 17.58 10.79 -1.19
N LEU A 241 18.15 9.65 -0.80
CA LEU A 241 19.45 9.22 -1.31
C LEU A 241 19.40 8.91 -2.81
N SER A 242 18.38 8.19 -3.25
CA SER A 242 18.22 7.84 -4.67
C SER A 242 17.91 9.05 -5.55
N SER A 243 17.00 9.94 -5.12
CA SER A 243 16.72 11.18 -5.86
C SER A 243 17.92 12.12 -5.94
N LEU A 244 18.76 12.17 -4.89
CA LEU A 244 20.02 12.92 -4.92
C LEU A 244 21.00 12.34 -5.95
N VAL A 245 21.15 11.01 -5.98
CA VAL A 245 21.99 10.32 -6.97
C VAL A 245 21.47 10.55 -8.39
N LEU A 246 20.14 10.50 -8.60
CA LEU A 246 19.52 10.79 -9.90
C LEU A 246 19.88 12.19 -10.38
N VAL A 247 19.81 13.20 -9.52
CA VAL A 247 20.10 14.59 -9.88
C VAL A 247 21.59 14.82 -10.15
N ILE A 248 22.50 14.22 -9.36
CA ILE A 248 23.95 14.42 -9.52
C ILE A 248 24.49 13.67 -10.75
N PHE A 249 23.95 12.48 -11.04
CA PHE A 249 24.43 11.59 -12.09
C PHE A 249 23.37 11.35 -13.19
N ASP A 250 22.70 12.43 -13.59
CA ASP A 250 21.58 12.45 -14.54
C ASP A 250 21.92 11.94 -15.95
N LYS A 251 23.21 11.88 -16.31
CA LYS A 251 23.71 11.34 -17.59
C LYS A 251 24.34 9.96 -17.49
N ASN A 252 24.63 9.46 -16.29
CA ASN A 252 25.27 8.17 -16.13
C ASN A 252 24.22 7.05 -16.10
N HIS A 253 24.18 6.23 -17.16
CA HIS A 253 23.17 5.19 -17.31
C HIS A 253 23.15 4.20 -16.15
N ILE A 254 24.30 3.77 -15.64
CA ILE A 254 24.37 2.79 -14.53
C ILE A 254 23.77 3.40 -13.26
N CYS A 255 24.12 4.66 -12.96
CA CYS A 255 23.56 5.38 -11.81
C CYS A 255 22.05 5.59 -11.95
N LEU A 256 21.56 5.91 -13.16
CA LEU A 256 20.13 6.05 -13.43
C LEU A 256 19.37 4.76 -13.15
N TRP A 257 19.86 3.61 -13.63
CA TRP A 257 19.24 2.30 -13.38
C TRP A 257 19.20 1.98 -11.88
N GLY A 258 20.36 2.06 -11.20
CA GLY A 258 20.46 1.74 -9.78
C GLY A 258 19.59 2.66 -8.92
N ALA A 259 19.66 3.97 -9.16
CA ALA A 259 18.90 4.94 -8.39
C ALA A 259 17.39 4.87 -8.70
N THR A 260 16.99 4.56 -9.93
CA THR A 260 15.56 4.35 -10.27
C THR A 260 14.96 3.16 -9.53
N VAL A 261 15.69 2.04 -9.44
CA VAL A 261 15.26 0.85 -8.70
C VAL A 261 15.11 1.16 -7.21
N ILE A 262 16.10 1.84 -6.63
CA ILE A 262 16.06 2.23 -5.21
C ILE A 262 14.91 3.21 -4.96
N TYR A 263 14.72 4.19 -5.85
CA TYR A 263 13.65 5.19 -5.75
C TYR A 263 12.25 4.56 -5.86
N GLY A 264 12.06 3.62 -6.80
CA GLY A 264 10.82 2.85 -6.91
C GLY A 264 10.54 2.00 -5.67
N ALA A 265 11.53 1.26 -5.18
CA ALA A 265 11.41 0.49 -3.95
C ALA A 265 11.13 1.38 -2.72
N SER A 266 11.75 2.55 -2.63
CA SER A 266 11.60 3.46 -1.48
C SER A 266 10.27 4.20 -1.48
N MET A 267 9.65 4.44 -2.63
CA MET A 267 8.29 4.99 -2.69
C MET A 267 7.24 3.95 -2.26
N ALA A 268 7.50 2.66 -2.48
CA ALA A 268 6.50 1.59 -2.36
C ALA A 268 5.68 1.57 -1.06
N THR A 269 6.24 1.86 0.12
CA THR A 269 5.49 1.63 1.38
C THR A 269 4.91 2.89 2.01
N THR A 270 5.27 4.07 1.51
CA THR A 270 5.02 5.34 2.20
C THR A 270 3.53 5.67 2.32
N PHE A 271 2.76 5.50 1.24
CA PHE A 271 1.31 5.73 1.27
C PHE A 271 0.56 4.79 2.23
N PRO A 272 0.63 3.44 2.07
CA PRO A 272 -0.05 2.53 2.98
C PRO A 272 0.42 2.66 4.43
N SER A 273 1.73 2.79 4.66
CA SER A 273 2.27 2.98 6.02
C SER A 273 1.85 4.32 6.61
N GLY A 274 1.64 5.37 5.82
CA GLY A 274 1.13 6.66 6.29
C GLY A 274 -0.29 6.54 6.84
N ILE A 275 -1.16 5.77 6.18
CA ILE A 275 -2.52 5.47 6.65
C ILE A 275 -2.48 4.65 7.94
N SER A 276 -1.69 3.58 7.99
CA SER A 276 -1.56 2.76 9.20
C SER A 276 -0.88 3.51 10.35
N TRP A 277 0.04 4.43 10.06
CA TRP A 277 0.72 5.24 11.07
C TRP A 277 -0.25 6.22 11.74
N ILE A 278 -1.08 6.93 10.98
CA ILE A 278 -2.01 7.91 11.55
C ILE A 278 -3.13 7.23 12.37
N GLU A 279 -3.53 6.01 12.01
CA GLU A 279 -4.48 5.19 12.77
C GLU A 279 -4.02 4.91 14.21
N GLN A 280 -2.70 4.82 14.44
CA GLN A 280 -2.14 4.58 15.78
C GLN A 280 -2.44 5.72 16.77
N TYR A 281 -2.57 6.95 16.24
CA TYR A 281 -2.75 8.16 17.05
C TYR A 281 -4.19 8.69 17.02
N MET A 282 -4.98 8.36 16.01
CA MET A 282 -6.37 8.79 15.91
C MET A 282 -7.27 7.78 15.20
N THR A 283 -8.55 7.77 15.58
CA THR A 283 -9.57 7.01 14.85
C THR A 283 -9.91 7.71 13.53
N ILE A 284 -9.57 7.07 12.41
CA ILE A 284 -9.79 7.60 11.06
C ILE A 284 -11.27 7.42 10.67
N LYS A 285 -12.08 8.46 10.86
CA LYS A 285 -13.41 8.55 10.24
C LYS A 285 -13.26 8.82 8.73
N GLY A 286 -14.22 8.38 7.91
CA GLY A 286 -14.17 8.53 6.45
C GLY A 286 -13.92 9.96 5.96
N LYS A 287 -14.42 10.97 6.67
CA LYS A 287 -14.15 12.39 6.37
C LYS A 287 -12.66 12.77 6.49
N TYR A 288 -11.94 12.19 7.45
CA TYR A 288 -10.51 12.47 7.65
C TYR A 288 -9.65 11.71 6.63
N ALA A 289 -10.07 10.49 6.27
CA ALA A 289 -9.46 9.74 5.17
C ALA A 289 -9.57 10.50 3.85
N ALA A 290 -10.76 11.01 3.53
CA ALA A 290 -11.00 11.80 2.33
C ALA A 290 -10.06 13.00 2.25
N MET A 291 -9.83 13.72 3.35
CA MET A 291 -8.96 14.91 3.35
C MET A 291 -7.54 14.60 2.88
N PHE A 292 -6.85 13.61 3.45
CA PHE A 292 -5.47 13.34 3.01
C PHE A 292 -5.40 12.67 1.64
N VAL A 293 -6.45 11.93 1.22
CA VAL A 293 -6.57 11.38 -0.15
C VAL A 293 -6.75 12.51 -1.18
N ILE A 294 -7.50 13.57 -0.85
CA ILE A 294 -7.59 14.77 -1.71
C ILE A 294 -6.21 15.40 -1.89
N GLY A 295 -5.37 15.42 -0.85
CA GLY A 295 -3.98 15.88 -0.95
C GLY A 295 -3.18 15.10 -1.99
N ALA A 296 -3.24 13.76 -1.92
CA ALA A 296 -2.64 12.87 -2.93
C ALA A 296 -3.12 13.16 -4.35
N ALA A 297 -4.45 13.22 -4.57
CA ALA A 297 -5.04 13.46 -5.88
C ALA A 297 -4.67 14.84 -6.44
N LEU A 298 -4.59 15.87 -5.59
CA LEU A 298 -4.12 17.19 -6.01
C LEU A 298 -2.63 17.18 -6.38
N GLY A 299 -1.80 16.40 -5.68
CA GLY A 299 -0.40 16.21 -6.02
C GLY A 299 -0.23 15.57 -7.40
N GLU A 300 -0.97 14.49 -7.64
CA GLU A 300 -1.07 13.81 -8.95
C GLU A 300 -1.50 14.74 -10.07
N MET A 301 -2.43 15.67 -9.82
CA MET A 301 -2.91 16.59 -10.85
C MET A 301 -1.94 17.77 -11.09
N VAL A 302 -1.45 18.39 -10.02
CA VAL A 302 -0.74 19.68 -10.11
C VAL A 302 0.71 19.51 -10.50
N ILE A 303 1.43 18.57 -9.87
CA ILE A 303 2.89 18.46 -10.04
C ILE A 303 3.27 18.05 -11.48
N PRO A 304 2.68 17.00 -12.09
CA PRO A 304 2.99 16.64 -13.47
C PRO A 304 2.72 17.78 -14.47
N VAL A 305 1.62 18.53 -14.30
CA VAL A 305 1.29 19.68 -15.18
C VAL A 305 2.34 20.77 -15.08
N VAL A 306 2.80 21.08 -13.85
CA VAL A 306 3.85 22.06 -13.62
C VAL A 306 5.16 21.60 -14.26
N VAL A 307 5.55 20.33 -14.07
CA VAL A 307 6.77 19.77 -14.66
C VAL A 307 6.71 19.75 -16.19
N GLY A 308 5.59 19.29 -16.76
CA GLY A 308 5.40 19.29 -18.22
C GLY A 308 5.46 20.69 -18.82
N SER A 309 4.84 21.68 -18.15
CA SER A 309 4.89 23.08 -18.58
C SER A 309 6.30 23.68 -18.48
N LEU A 310 7.05 23.32 -17.43
CA LEU A 310 8.43 23.77 -17.24
C LEU A 310 9.36 23.12 -18.27
N GLN A 311 9.17 21.83 -18.56
CA GLN A 311 9.94 21.08 -19.55
C GLN A 311 9.74 21.64 -20.95
N GLY A 312 8.53 22.08 -21.28
CA GLY A 312 8.24 22.76 -22.55
C GLY A 312 8.98 24.08 -22.72
N LYS A 313 9.22 24.82 -21.62
CA LYS A 313 9.96 26.11 -21.64
C LYS A 313 11.47 25.93 -21.54
N TYR A 314 11.93 24.93 -20.78
CA TYR A 314 13.34 24.65 -20.54
C TYR A 314 13.68 23.18 -20.83
N PRO A 315 13.81 22.79 -22.11
CA PRO A 315 14.02 21.39 -22.49
C PRO A 315 15.33 20.79 -21.96
N HIS A 316 16.31 21.64 -21.66
CA HIS A 316 17.63 21.24 -21.18
C HIS A 316 17.71 21.02 -19.66
N LEU A 317 16.65 21.27 -18.90
CA LEU A 317 16.65 21.02 -17.46
C LEU A 317 15.97 19.68 -17.15
N PRO A 318 16.54 18.83 -16.27
CA PRO A 318 15.93 17.59 -15.85
C PRO A 318 14.84 17.84 -14.78
N GLY A 319 13.76 18.52 -15.18
CA GLY A 319 12.71 18.98 -14.27
C GLY A 319 12.07 17.87 -13.43
N VAL A 320 11.93 16.67 -14.02
CA VAL A 320 11.43 15.46 -13.35
C VAL A 320 12.28 15.09 -12.14
N LEU A 321 13.61 15.13 -12.28
CA LEU A 321 14.53 14.73 -11.21
C LEU A 321 14.57 15.76 -10.08
N TYR A 322 14.50 17.05 -10.41
CA TYR A 322 14.44 18.12 -9.41
C TYR A 322 13.17 18.06 -8.58
N VAL A 323 12.03 17.75 -9.20
CA VAL A 323 10.78 17.55 -8.46
C VAL A 323 10.86 16.31 -7.57
N SER A 324 11.42 15.20 -8.04
CA SER A 324 11.65 14.01 -7.20
C SER A 324 12.48 14.32 -5.96
N LEU A 325 13.57 15.08 -6.13
CA LEU A 325 14.44 15.50 -5.01
C LEU A 325 13.73 16.48 -4.08
N GLY A 326 13.08 17.51 -4.64
CA GLY A 326 12.33 18.51 -3.88
C GLY A 326 11.22 17.89 -3.03
N SER A 327 10.44 16.97 -3.61
CA SER A 327 9.42 16.21 -2.89
C SER A 327 10.02 15.30 -1.83
N SER A 328 11.14 14.63 -2.10
CA SER A 328 11.83 13.77 -1.11
C SER A 328 12.34 14.58 0.10
N ILE A 329 12.83 15.80 -0.13
CA ILE A 329 13.20 16.74 0.94
C ILE A 329 11.95 17.17 1.71
N ALA A 330 10.88 17.55 1.00
CA ALA A 330 9.63 17.97 1.63
C ALA A 330 9.05 16.87 2.52
N THR A 331 8.93 15.64 2.03
CA THR A 331 8.43 14.49 2.82
C THR A 331 9.38 14.14 3.96
N GLY A 332 10.70 14.20 3.73
CA GLY A 332 11.73 13.98 4.74
C GLY A 332 11.70 14.98 5.90
N VAL A 333 11.30 16.23 5.65
CA VAL A 333 11.13 17.27 6.68
C VAL A 333 9.76 17.19 7.36
N LEU A 334 8.70 16.96 6.58
CA LEU A 334 7.33 16.90 7.10
C LEU A 334 7.14 15.72 8.06
N PHE A 335 7.72 14.55 7.78
CA PHE A 335 7.49 13.36 8.60
C PHE A 335 7.99 13.50 10.06
N PRO A 336 9.23 13.96 10.34
CA PRO A 336 9.66 14.24 11.71
C PRO A 336 8.78 15.26 12.46
N ILE A 337 8.29 16.29 11.76
CA ILE A 337 7.38 17.29 12.34
C ILE A 337 6.06 16.62 12.74
N MET A 338 5.47 15.85 11.82
CA MET A 338 4.26 15.08 12.08
C MET A 338 4.46 14.09 13.23
N TYR A 339 5.58 13.38 13.25
CA TYR A 339 5.92 12.40 14.30
C TYR A 339 6.00 13.04 15.68
N LYS A 340 6.69 14.19 15.79
CA LYS A 340 6.77 14.94 17.04
C LYS A 340 5.40 15.46 17.49
N LEU A 341 4.58 15.96 16.56
CA LEU A 341 3.24 16.46 16.89
C LEU A 341 2.28 15.35 17.33
N ALA A 342 2.39 14.18 16.72
CA ALA A 342 1.58 13.01 17.06
C ALA A 342 1.94 12.45 18.44
N THR A 343 3.23 12.36 18.77
CA THR A 343 3.71 11.89 20.08
C THR A 343 3.38 12.86 21.21
N VAL A 344 3.57 14.17 21.03
CA VAL A 344 3.17 15.19 22.02
C VAL A 344 1.66 15.15 22.30
N SER A 345 0.84 14.91 21.27
CA SER A 345 -0.61 14.74 21.45
C SER A 345 -0.93 13.55 22.36
N LEU A 346 -0.19 12.45 22.20
CA LEU A 346 -0.39 11.23 22.99
C LEU A 346 0.03 11.42 24.44
N ASP A 347 1.20 12.01 24.69
CA ASP A 347 1.73 12.26 26.04
C ASP A 347 0.82 13.20 26.84
N SER A 348 0.36 14.29 26.21
CA SER A 348 -0.55 15.24 26.86
C SER A 348 -1.85 14.57 27.30
N LYS A 349 -2.33 13.59 26.54
CA LYS A 349 -3.55 12.85 26.84
C LYS A 349 -3.37 11.84 27.96
N ILE A 350 -2.25 11.14 27.99
CA ILE A 350 -1.89 10.24 29.09
C ILE A 350 -1.81 11.06 30.39
N GLN A 351 -1.21 12.25 30.33
CA GLN A 351 -1.10 13.14 31.48
C GLN A 351 -2.46 13.70 31.94
N GLU A 352 -3.36 14.11 31.02
CA GLU A 352 -4.72 14.54 31.34
C GLU A 352 -5.55 13.40 31.97
N SER A 353 -5.44 12.17 31.43
CA SER A 353 -6.11 10.98 32.01
C SER A 353 -5.65 10.70 33.43
N ARG A 354 -4.33 10.73 33.68
CA ARG A 354 -3.76 10.47 34.99
C ARG A 354 -4.22 11.50 36.03
N LYS A 355 -4.24 12.78 35.66
CA LYS A 355 -4.78 13.86 36.52
C LYS A 355 -6.26 13.67 36.84
N SER A 356 -7.07 13.23 35.86
CA SER A 356 -8.48 12.95 36.08
C SER A 356 -8.71 11.76 37.01
N GLU A 357 -7.89 10.71 36.90
CA GLU A 357 -7.93 9.55 37.81
C GLU A 357 -7.49 9.93 39.23
N ASP A 358 -6.39 10.68 39.36
CA ASP A 358 -5.92 11.18 40.66
C ASP A 358 -6.99 12.06 41.33
N GLN A 359 -7.65 12.95 40.57
CA GLN A 359 -8.73 13.79 41.09
C GLN A 359 -9.98 12.98 41.50
N LYS A 360 -10.31 11.91 40.75
CA LYS A 360 -11.42 11.02 41.09
C LYS A 360 -11.10 10.18 42.33
N ALA A 361 -9.85 9.74 42.51
CA ALA A 361 -9.38 9.03 43.70
C ALA A 361 -9.36 9.93 44.95
N LEU A 362 -9.03 11.21 44.80
CA LEU A 362 -9.07 12.19 45.90
C LEU A 362 -10.50 12.59 46.33
N LEU A 363 -11.48 12.46 45.42
CA LEU A 363 -12.89 12.75 45.68
C LEU A 363 -13.70 11.51 46.07
N ALA A 364 -13.09 10.31 46.09
CA ALA A 364 -13.72 9.14 46.67
C ALA A 364 -13.91 9.40 48.18
N PRO A 365 -15.10 9.16 48.75
CA PRO A 365 -15.32 9.41 50.17
C PRO A 365 -14.32 8.56 50.96
N SER A 366 -13.46 9.19 51.76
CA SER A 366 -12.68 8.46 52.75
C SER A 366 -13.69 7.85 53.73
N GLY A 367 -13.82 6.54 53.72
CA GLY A 367 -14.52 5.80 54.77
C GLY A 367 -13.82 6.08 56.10
N CYS A 368 -14.25 7.15 56.75
CA CYS A 368 -14.02 7.37 58.17
C CYS A 368 -15.18 6.69 58.85
N ASN A 369 -14.90 5.55 59.48
CA ASN A 369 -15.77 4.97 60.48
C ASN A 369 -16.02 6.04 61.54
N ASP A 370 -17.26 6.46 61.69
CA ASP A 370 -17.82 6.80 62.99
C ASP A 370 -19.21 6.18 63.03
N ASP A 371 -19.38 5.31 64.01
CA ASP A 371 -20.61 4.61 64.35
C ASP A 371 -21.74 5.61 64.62
N ASP A 372 -22.91 5.40 64.04
CA ASP A 372 -24.21 5.62 64.68
C ASP A 372 -25.33 4.98 63.83
N GLU A 373 -26.12 4.13 64.47
CA GLU A 373 -27.29 3.42 63.92
C GLU A 373 -28.39 4.41 63.48
N ASP A 374 -29.01 4.19 62.31
CA ASP A 374 -30.47 4.04 62.13
C ASP A 374 -30.93 4.23 60.66
N ASP A 375 -31.38 3.11 60.09
CA ASP A 375 -32.56 2.87 59.22
C ASP A 375 -32.74 3.40 57.76
N TYR A 376 -33.16 2.44 56.91
CA TYR A 376 -33.75 2.44 55.56
C TYR A 376 -33.00 2.89 54.27
N ARG A 377 -32.85 1.89 53.37
CA ARG A 377 -32.89 1.89 51.88
C ARG A 377 -31.77 2.59 51.10
N GLU A 378 -30.92 1.78 50.46
CA GLU A 378 -30.81 1.61 48.99
C GLU A 378 -29.70 0.58 48.68
N GLU A 379 -30.09 -0.65 48.35
CA GLU A 379 -29.22 -1.63 47.66
C GLU A 379 -29.34 -1.36 46.16
N ASP A 380 -28.25 -0.99 45.48
CA ASP A 380 -27.96 -1.23 44.06
C ASP A 380 -26.71 -0.41 43.61
N ALA A 381 -25.52 -0.71 44.14
CA ALA A 381 -24.27 -0.13 43.59
C ALA A 381 -22.97 -0.91 43.90
N GLU A 382 -22.96 -1.85 44.85
CA GLU A 382 -21.71 -2.47 45.32
C GLU A 382 -21.37 -3.83 44.69
N GLU A 383 -22.27 -4.45 43.92
CA GLU A 383 -21.98 -5.74 43.26
C GLU A 383 -21.22 -5.64 41.92
N GLU A 384 -21.11 -4.45 41.32
CA GLU A 384 -20.47 -4.29 40.00
C GLU A 384 -18.94 -4.10 40.10
N TRP A 385 -18.43 -3.49 41.17
CA TRP A 385 -17.00 -3.19 41.33
C TRP A 385 -16.16 -4.41 41.72
N ASN A 386 -16.68 -5.30 42.56
CA ASN A 386 -15.97 -6.53 42.94
C ASN A 386 -15.95 -7.59 41.83
N LYS A 387 -16.82 -7.48 40.81
CA LYS A 387 -16.86 -8.43 39.68
C LYS A 387 -15.82 -8.11 38.61
N VAL A 388 -15.56 -6.82 38.37
CA VAL A 388 -14.63 -6.35 37.33
C VAL A 388 -13.17 -6.58 37.71
N ASP A 389 -12.79 -6.40 38.99
CA ASP A 389 -11.44 -6.68 39.46
C ASP A 389 -11.16 -8.19 39.54
N PHE A 390 -12.16 -9.01 39.87
CA PHE A 390 -12.00 -10.47 39.88
C PHE A 390 -11.85 -11.03 38.47
N GLU A 391 -12.59 -10.50 37.48
CA GLU A 391 -12.50 -10.92 36.07
C GLU A 391 -11.18 -10.45 35.41
N MET A 392 -10.62 -9.29 35.79
CA MET A 392 -9.29 -8.85 35.32
C MET A 392 -8.14 -9.67 35.91
N ILE A 393 -8.23 -10.08 37.18
CA ILE A 393 -7.23 -10.94 37.82
C ILE A 393 -7.33 -12.37 37.28
N GLU A 394 -8.53 -12.87 37.01
CA GLU A 394 -8.76 -14.20 36.44
C GLU A 394 -8.35 -14.28 34.96
N MET A 395 -8.53 -13.21 34.17
CA MET A 395 -8.08 -13.17 32.77
C MET A 395 -6.55 -13.04 32.66
N ASN A 396 -5.90 -12.28 33.54
CA ASN A 396 -4.44 -12.19 33.56
C ASN A 396 -3.78 -13.50 34.05
N SER A 397 -4.41 -14.22 34.98
CA SER A 397 -3.94 -15.55 35.42
C SER A 397 -4.18 -16.63 34.35
N THR A 398 -5.31 -16.58 33.64
CA THR A 398 -5.65 -17.51 32.54
C THR A 398 -4.77 -17.28 31.31
N VAL A 399 -4.47 -16.02 30.96
CA VAL A 399 -3.51 -15.69 29.89
C VAL A 399 -2.10 -16.12 30.28
N ARG A 400 -1.67 -15.90 31.54
CA ARG A 400 -0.36 -16.36 32.02
C ARG A 400 -0.25 -17.89 32.03
N ASN A 401 -1.30 -18.60 32.46
CA ASN A 401 -1.35 -20.06 32.43
C ASN A 401 -1.42 -20.61 30.99
N SER A 402 -2.14 -19.94 30.08
CA SER A 402 -2.19 -20.29 28.65
C SER A 402 -0.85 -20.05 27.94
N VAL A 403 -0.14 -18.98 28.27
CA VAL A 403 1.22 -18.72 27.75
C VAL A 403 2.22 -19.74 28.30
N ILE A 404 2.16 -20.05 29.60
CA ILE A 404 3.03 -21.09 30.21
C ILE A 404 2.71 -22.48 29.63
N GLU A 405 1.45 -22.81 29.40
CA GLU A 405 1.04 -24.10 28.83
C GLU A 405 1.35 -24.21 27.33
N THR A 406 1.23 -23.11 26.59
CA THR A 406 1.65 -23.03 25.18
C THR A 406 3.16 -23.13 25.05
N SER A 407 3.93 -22.44 25.90
CA SER A 407 5.39 -22.60 25.97
C SER A 407 5.79 -24.01 26.40
N ARG A 408 5.07 -24.65 27.34
CA ARG A 408 5.31 -26.05 27.74
C ARG A 408 4.94 -27.05 26.65
N LYS A 409 3.90 -26.80 25.85
CA LYS A 409 3.51 -27.59 24.66
C LYS A 409 4.50 -27.41 23.50
N ILE A 410 5.04 -26.21 23.30
CA ILE A 410 6.10 -25.97 22.29
C ILE A 410 7.41 -26.66 22.72
N LEU A 411 7.76 -26.59 24.01
CA LEU A 411 8.95 -27.24 24.55
C LEU A 411 8.82 -28.78 24.57
N SER A 412 7.63 -29.32 24.86
CA SER A 412 7.37 -30.77 24.80
C SER A 412 7.28 -31.27 23.37
N LYS A 413 6.69 -30.50 22.44
CA LYS A 413 6.66 -30.83 21.01
C LYS A 413 8.07 -30.78 20.41
N SER A 414 8.90 -29.81 20.77
CA SER A 414 10.32 -29.76 20.41
C SER A 414 11.11 -30.94 20.98
N ARG A 415 10.86 -31.34 22.24
CA ARG A 415 11.50 -32.53 22.85
C ARG A 415 11.02 -33.85 22.24
N THR A 416 9.76 -33.92 21.78
CA THR A 416 9.18 -35.09 21.10
C THR A 416 9.66 -35.19 19.65
N GLU A 417 9.83 -34.06 18.95
CA GLU A 417 10.41 -34.01 17.60
C GLU A 417 11.92 -34.34 17.64
N LEU A 418 12.64 -33.84 18.65
CA LEU A 418 14.05 -34.16 18.89
C LEU A 418 14.22 -35.63 19.29
N SER A 419 13.32 -36.18 20.11
CA SER A 419 13.27 -37.61 20.45
C SER A 419 12.95 -38.49 19.24
N LYS A 420 12.06 -38.05 18.34
CA LYS A 420 11.73 -38.79 17.09
C LYS A 420 12.83 -38.68 16.03
N GLN A 421 13.56 -37.56 15.96
CA GLN A 421 14.75 -37.45 15.12
C GLN A 421 15.93 -38.28 15.66
N LEU A 422 16.06 -38.41 16.99
CA LEU A 422 17.05 -39.31 17.61
C LEU A 422 16.66 -40.80 17.51
N LEU A 423 15.36 -41.15 17.45
CA LEU A 423 14.89 -42.54 17.26
C LEU A 423 14.80 -42.98 15.79
N SER A 424 14.93 -42.05 14.82
CA SER A 424 14.79 -42.34 13.38
C SER A 424 16.14 -42.49 12.64
N ASN A 425 17.26 -42.35 13.35
CA ASN A 425 18.61 -42.50 12.79
C ASN A 425 19.35 -43.73 13.34
N ASP A 426 18.64 -44.85 13.51
CA ASP A 426 19.26 -46.16 13.71
C ASP A 426 19.38 -46.89 12.35
N ILE A 427 20.54 -46.76 11.71
CA ILE A 427 21.06 -47.77 10.77
C ILE A 427 22.28 -48.41 11.46
N PRO A 428 22.40 -49.76 11.45
CA PRO A 428 23.00 -50.50 12.54
C PRO A 428 24.53 -50.51 12.50
N PHE A 429 25.15 -50.24 13.64
CA PHE A 429 26.55 -50.59 13.90
C PHE A 429 26.60 -52.00 14.51
N SER A 430 27.08 -52.98 13.72
CA SER A 430 27.61 -54.22 14.27
C SER A 430 29.00 -53.96 14.86
N SER A 431 29.13 -54.29 16.15
CA SER A 431 30.33 -54.69 16.89
C SER A 431 31.62 -54.87 16.05
N SER A 432 32.80 -54.40 16.47
CA SER A 432 33.55 -54.97 17.61
C SER A 432 34.89 -54.24 17.84
N LEU A 433 35.42 -54.36 19.06
CA LEU A 433 36.85 -54.44 19.45
C LEU A 433 37.73 -53.17 19.62
N VAL A 434 38.00 -52.87 20.91
CA VAL A 434 39.32 -52.89 21.60
C VAL A 434 40.56 -52.25 20.91
N VAL A 435 41.00 -51.10 21.47
CA VAL A 435 42.35 -50.68 21.98
C VAL A 435 43.62 -51.41 21.45
N PRO A 436 44.83 -50.79 21.36
CA PRO A 436 45.31 -49.50 20.81
C PRO A 436 46.53 -49.69 19.83
N GLY A 437 47.12 -48.62 19.29
CA GLY A 437 48.56 -48.62 18.94
C GLY A 437 49.01 -48.13 17.55
N ASN A 438 49.76 -47.02 17.59
CA ASN A 438 50.95 -46.63 16.81
C ASN A 438 51.18 -47.03 15.32
N SER A 439 51.48 -45.97 14.55
CA SER A 439 52.58 -45.83 13.57
C SER A 439 52.48 -46.39 12.12
N THR A 440 52.65 -45.44 11.18
CA THR A 440 53.49 -45.45 9.96
C THR A 440 53.14 -46.25 8.68
N VAL A 441 53.05 -45.45 7.59
CA VAL A 441 53.65 -45.64 6.24
C VAL A 441 52.81 -46.33 5.12
N LYS A 442 52.68 -45.57 4.02
CA LYS A 442 52.35 -45.83 2.58
C LYS A 442 53.00 -47.12 1.99
N PRO A 443 52.86 -47.53 0.69
CA PRO A 443 52.22 -46.90 -0.50
C PRO A 443 51.47 -47.83 -1.52
N LEU A 444 50.91 -47.20 -2.59
CA LEU A 444 50.73 -47.62 -4.02
C LEU A 444 49.92 -48.92 -4.34
N SER A 445 49.17 -49.07 -5.45
CA SER A 445 49.32 -48.75 -6.89
C SER A 445 47.94 -48.59 -7.59
N LEU A 446 47.73 -47.69 -8.57
CA LEU A 446 47.70 -47.94 -10.05
C LEU A 446 47.01 -49.28 -10.44
N ASP A 447 46.06 -49.36 -11.37
CA ASP A 447 46.05 -48.76 -12.72
C ASP A 447 44.71 -49.03 -13.47
N ARG A 448 44.44 -48.23 -14.52
CA ARG A 448 43.62 -48.48 -15.75
C ARG A 448 42.16 -48.98 -15.64
N GLU A 449 41.23 -48.63 -16.53
CA GLU A 449 41.31 -48.72 -18.00
C GLU A 449 40.23 -47.88 -18.71
N LYS A 450 40.49 -47.59 -19.99
CA LYS A 450 39.71 -46.83 -20.99
C LYS A 450 38.82 -47.77 -21.83
N ILE A 451 38.15 -47.19 -22.84
CA ILE A 451 37.47 -47.78 -24.04
C ILE A 451 35.94 -47.67 -23.88
N ASP A 452 35.14 -47.06 -24.76
CA ASP A 452 35.31 -46.35 -26.05
C ASP A 452 34.24 -45.26 -26.17
#